data_AF-A0A2Z4YUB8-F1
#
_entry.id   AF-A0A2Z4YUB8-F1
#
_cell.length_a   1.000
_cell.length_b   1.000
_cell.length_c   1.000
_cell.angle_alpha   90.00
_cell.angle_beta   90.00
_cell.angle_gamma   90.00
#
_symmetry.space_group_name_H-M   'P 1'
#
loop_
_entity.id
_entity.type
_entity.pdbx_description
1 polymer ?
#
loop_
_entity_poly.entity_id
_entity_poly.type
_entity_poly.pdbx_seq_one_letter_code
_entity_poly.pdbx_strand_id
1 'polypeptide(L)'
;MNETASSSERYRQGMATRRAVLGDAHVERAAAASTEFDRPFQELITEAAWGHVWSRPALTKRERSIITIALLAALGQDDEVAMHVRATANTGATREDICEALLHVAIYAGVPAANHAIKIAKQAFEQMDAEKAA
;
A
#
# COMPACT_ATOMS: atom_id res chain seq x y z
N MET A 1 -0.18 21.57 28.82
CA MET A 1 1.28 21.71 28.70
C MET A 1 1.80 20.53 27.90
N ASN A 2 2.66 20.85 26.94
CA ASN A 2 3.17 20.07 25.83
C ASN A 2 3.80 18.72 26.24
N GLU A 3 3.18 17.61 25.86
CA GLU A 3 3.89 16.36 25.57
C GLU A 3 3.49 15.98 24.15
N THR A 4 4.22 16.47 23.15
CA THR A 4 4.44 15.68 21.93
C THR A 4 5.09 14.39 22.43
N ALA A 5 4.26 13.42 22.80
CA ALA A 5 4.67 12.11 23.25
C ALA A 5 5.70 11.60 22.25
N SER A 6 6.91 11.30 22.74
CA SER A 6 7.91 10.58 21.97
C SER A 6 7.21 9.39 21.34
N SER A 7 6.95 9.46 20.04
CA SER A 7 6.20 8.42 19.32
C SER A 7 6.84 7.06 19.62
N SER A 8 6.01 6.06 19.94
CA SER A 8 6.49 4.73 20.35
C SER A 8 7.52 4.18 19.35
N GLU A 9 8.41 3.27 19.80
CA GLU A 9 9.33 2.58 18.86
C GLU A 9 8.56 1.94 17.70
N ARG A 10 7.38 1.38 18.00
CA ARG A 10 6.50 0.79 16.99
C ARG A 10 5.99 1.82 15.99
N TYR A 11 5.63 3.02 16.44
CA TYR A 11 5.23 4.11 15.57
C TYR A 11 6.38 4.57 14.69
N ARG A 12 7.59 4.75 15.25
CA ARG A 12 8.78 5.13 14.48
C ARG A 12 9.12 4.09 13.41
N GLN A 13 9.15 2.81 13.78
CA GLN A 13 9.31 1.71 12.83
C GLN A 13 8.21 1.73 11.76
N GLY A 14 6.96 1.97 12.16
CA GLY A 14 5.83 2.06 11.26
C GLY A 14 5.96 3.19 10.24
N MET A 15 6.38 4.38 10.68
CA MET A 15 6.61 5.51 9.79
C MET A 15 7.75 5.26 8.81
N ALA A 16 8.82 4.59 9.23
CA ALA A 16 9.92 4.19 8.36
C ALA A 16 9.46 3.16 7.32
N THR A 17 8.71 2.12 7.74
CA THR A 17 8.18 1.10 6.83
C THR A 17 7.18 1.69 5.84
N ARG A 18 6.25 2.53 6.31
CA ARG A 18 5.23 3.19 5.49
C ARG A 18 5.87 4.03 4.38
N ARG A 19 6.91 4.81 4.71
CA ARG A 19 7.69 5.59 3.72
C ARG A 19 8.41 4.71 2.72
N ALA A 20 9.06 3.65 3.21
CA ALA A 20 9.79 2.74 2.34
C ALA A 20 8.88 1.90 1.42
N VAL A 21 7.56 1.92 1.62
CA VAL A 21 6.56 1.23 0.77
C VAL A 21 5.79 2.24 -0.08
N LEU A 22 5.19 3.25 0.53
CA LEU A 22 4.32 4.21 -0.18
C LEU A 22 5.07 5.42 -0.76
N GLY A 23 6.32 5.63 -0.38
CA GLY A 23 7.15 6.78 -0.77
C GLY A 23 6.91 8.01 0.09
N ASP A 24 7.95 8.82 0.28
CA ASP A 24 7.92 10.00 1.16
C ASP A 24 6.85 11.00 0.75
N ALA A 25 6.78 11.35 -0.53
CA ALA A 25 5.81 12.31 -1.04
C ALA A 25 4.34 11.90 -0.79
N HIS A 26 4.03 10.60 -0.85
CA HIS A 26 2.69 10.13 -0.50
C HIS A 26 2.41 10.30 0.99
N VAL A 27 3.35 9.89 1.84
CA VAL A 27 3.18 9.95 3.30
C VAL A 27 3.12 11.40 3.80
N GLU A 28 3.88 12.31 3.19
CA GLU A 28 3.82 13.74 3.48
C GLU A 28 2.47 14.34 3.10
N ARG A 29 1.94 14.03 1.90
CA ARG A 29 0.58 14.46 1.51
C ARG A 29 -0.49 13.93 2.48
N ALA A 30 -0.39 12.65 2.87
CA ALA A 30 -1.32 12.05 3.82
C ALA A 30 -1.24 12.71 5.21
N ALA A 31 -0.02 13.01 5.69
CA ALA A 31 0.19 13.69 6.96
C ALA A 31 -0.35 15.13 6.93
N ALA A 32 -0.14 15.86 5.84
CA ALA A 32 -0.65 17.22 5.67
C ALA A 32 -2.19 17.28 5.57
N ALA A 33 -2.83 16.21 5.08
CA ALA A 33 -4.28 16.07 5.03
C ALA A 33 -4.91 15.55 6.33
N SER A 34 -4.09 15.09 7.29
CA SER A 34 -4.59 14.55 8.56
C SER A 34 -5.18 15.64 9.45
N THR A 35 -6.23 15.28 10.17
CA THR A 35 -7.01 16.12 11.06
C THR A 35 -7.03 15.52 12.46
N GLU A 36 -7.59 16.23 13.44
CA GLU A 36 -7.79 15.65 14.77
C GLU A 36 -8.78 14.49 14.77
N PHE A 37 -9.70 14.45 13.80
CA PHE A 37 -10.72 13.42 13.68
C PHE A 37 -10.13 12.05 13.34
N ASP A 38 -9.19 11.98 12.39
CA ASP A 38 -8.60 10.75 11.90
C ASP A 38 -7.23 10.42 12.53
N ARG A 39 -6.66 11.31 13.35
CA ARG A 39 -5.39 11.08 14.05
C ARG A 39 -5.31 9.73 14.79
N PRO A 40 -6.29 9.32 15.62
CA PRO A 40 -6.24 8.01 16.28
C PRO A 40 -6.20 6.83 15.30
N PHE A 41 -6.87 6.98 14.15
CA PHE A 41 -6.83 5.96 13.10
C PHE A 41 -5.47 5.93 12.39
N GLN A 42 -4.88 7.09 12.08
CA GLN A 42 -3.53 7.18 11.51
C GLN A 42 -2.48 6.56 12.44
N GLU A 43 -2.58 6.79 13.75
CA GLU A 43 -1.72 6.16 14.75
C GLU A 43 -1.89 4.64 14.78
N LEU A 44 -3.14 4.15 14.85
CA LEU A 44 -3.44 2.72 14.83
C LEU A 44 -2.86 2.02 13.61
N ILE A 45 -3.10 2.53 12.40
CA ILE A 45 -2.61 1.87 11.18
C ILE A 45 -1.09 1.98 11.06
N THR A 46 -0.49 3.09 11.52
CA THR A 46 0.96 3.28 11.53
C THR A 46 1.63 2.23 12.42
N GLU A 47 1.12 1.99 13.62
CA GLU A 47 1.70 1.01 14.53
C GLU A 47 1.37 -0.44 14.13
N ALA A 48 0.12 -0.74 13.79
CA ALA A 48 -0.34 -2.11 13.60
C ALA A 48 0.00 -2.66 12.19
N ALA A 49 -0.28 -1.90 11.14
CA ALA A 49 -0.01 -2.35 9.78
C ALA A 49 1.49 -2.20 9.48
N TRP A 50 2.02 -1.00 9.65
CA TRP A 50 3.37 -0.67 9.20
C TRP A 50 4.44 -1.04 10.22
N GLY A 51 4.21 -0.75 11.50
CA GLY A 51 5.16 -1.00 12.60
C GLY A 51 5.17 -2.44 13.11
N HIS A 52 4.20 -3.26 12.70
CA HIS A 52 4.13 -4.67 13.05
C HIS A 52 4.05 -5.56 11.81
N VAL A 53 2.91 -5.66 11.12
CA VAL A 53 2.71 -6.69 10.09
C VAL A 53 3.70 -6.55 8.93
N TRP A 54 3.86 -5.36 8.37
CA TRP A 54 4.78 -5.10 7.26
C TRP A 54 6.27 -5.15 7.66
N SER A 55 6.58 -4.92 8.94
CA SER A 55 7.95 -4.96 9.46
C SER A 55 8.44 -6.35 9.86
N ARG A 56 7.60 -7.39 9.82
CA ARG A 56 8.01 -8.76 10.18
C ARG A 56 8.93 -9.34 9.10
N PRO A 57 9.99 -10.09 9.49
CA PRO A 57 11.06 -10.50 8.57
C PRO A 57 10.71 -11.68 7.65
N ALA A 58 9.61 -12.40 7.92
CA ALA A 58 9.31 -13.66 7.23
C ALA A 58 8.91 -13.49 5.75
N LEU A 59 8.45 -12.30 5.35
CA LEU A 59 8.12 -11.97 3.97
C LEU A 59 8.79 -10.65 3.60
N THR A 60 9.38 -10.63 2.41
CA THR A 60 9.90 -9.44 1.75
C THR A 60 8.80 -8.43 1.45
N LYS A 61 9.17 -7.18 1.19
CA LYS A 61 8.20 -6.15 0.79
C LYS A 61 7.50 -6.51 -0.53
N ARG A 62 8.22 -7.10 -1.48
CA ARG A 62 7.67 -7.63 -2.74
C ARG A 62 6.54 -8.63 -2.47
N GLU A 63 6.80 -9.67 -1.68
CA GLU A 63 5.80 -10.70 -1.36
C GLU A 63 4.58 -10.12 -0.63
N ARG A 64 4.79 -9.22 0.33
CA ARG A 64 3.69 -8.54 1.02
C ARG A 64 2.86 -7.68 0.07
N SER A 65 3.51 -6.95 -0.84
CA SER A 65 2.83 -6.13 -1.85
C SER A 65 1.89 -6.97 -2.70
N ILE A 66 2.36 -8.13 -3.17
CA ILE A 66 1.58 -9.06 -4.00
C ILE A 66 0.35 -9.55 -3.24
N ILE A 67 0.53 -10.03 -2.00
CA ILE A 67 -0.57 -10.52 -1.16
C ILE A 67 -1.58 -9.41 -0.86
N THR A 68 -1.10 -8.21 -0.48
CA THR A 68 -1.98 -7.08 -0.18
C THR A 68 -2.81 -6.68 -1.39
N ILE A 69 -2.23 -6.58 -2.59
CA ILE A 69 -2.97 -6.23 -3.81
C ILE A 69 -4.02 -7.30 -4.12
N ALA A 70 -3.69 -8.59 -4.00
CA ALA A 70 -4.65 -9.67 -4.22
C ALA A 70 -5.85 -9.61 -3.25
N LEU A 71 -5.59 -9.34 -1.97
CA LEU A 71 -6.64 -9.20 -0.95
C LEU A 71 -7.54 -7.99 -1.21
N LEU A 72 -6.94 -6.84 -1.52
CA LEU A 72 -7.69 -5.60 -1.81
C LEU A 72 -8.55 -5.75 -3.07
N ALA A 73 -8.00 -6.37 -4.12
CA ALA A 73 -8.72 -6.68 -5.35
C ALA A 73 -9.90 -7.63 -5.09
N ALA A 74 -9.69 -8.70 -4.31
CA ALA A 74 -10.75 -9.64 -3.95
C ALA A 74 -11.87 -8.98 -3.13
N LEU A 75 -11.54 -7.97 -2.32
CA LEU A 75 -12.47 -7.21 -1.48
C LEU A 75 -13.09 -5.98 -2.18
N GLY A 76 -12.75 -5.73 -3.46
CA GLY A 76 -13.24 -4.57 -4.22
C GLY A 76 -12.79 -3.22 -3.67
N GLN A 77 -11.62 -3.15 -3.04
CA GLN A 77 -11.07 -1.92 -2.45
C GLN A 77 -10.23 -1.16 -3.51
N ASP A 78 -10.93 -0.57 -4.47
CA ASP A 78 -10.34 -0.11 -5.73
C ASP A 78 -9.27 0.99 -5.58
N ASP A 79 -9.52 2.00 -4.73
CA ASP A 79 -8.56 3.08 -4.48
C ASP A 79 -7.27 2.57 -3.81
N GLU A 80 -7.43 1.59 -2.92
CA GLU A 80 -6.32 0.91 -2.25
C GLU A 80 -5.53 0.03 -3.24
N VAL A 81 -6.20 -0.64 -4.18
CA VAL A 81 -5.53 -1.37 -5.28
C VAL A 81 -4.68 -0.39 -6.09
N ALA A 82 -5.23 0.75 -6.51
CA ALA A 82 -4.49 1.75 -7.28
C ALA A 82 -3.26 2.27 -6.51
N MET A 83 -3.43 2.57 -5.22
CA MET A 83 -2.33 3.02 -4.36
C MET A 83 -1.24 1.96 -4.22
N HIS A 84 -1.60 0.71 -3.93
CA HIS A 84 -0.64 -0.37 -3.74
C HIS A 84 0.04 -0.80 -5.04
N VAL A 85 -0.63 -0.70 -6.19
CA VAL A 85 0.01 -0.87 -7.51
C VAL A 85 1.08 0.19 -7.72
N ARG A 86 0.83 1.47 -7.40
CA ARG A 86 1.86 2.51 -7.48
C ARG A 86 3.03 2.25 -6.52
N ALA A 87 2.73 1.74 -5.32
CA ALA A 87 3.74 1.38 -4.33
C ALA A 87 4.70 0.27 -4.79
N THR A 88 4.37 -0.50 -5.84
CA THR A 88 5.25 -1.53 -6.40
C THR A 88 6.61 -0.99 -6.83
N ALA A 89 6.68 0.28 -7.23
CA ALA A 89 7.94 0.98 -7.54
C ALA A 89 8.95 0.97 -6.38
N ASN A 90 8.48 0.88 -5.13
CA ASN A 90 9.31 0.85 -3.93
C ASN A 90 9.45 -0.54 -3.31
N THR A 91 8.47 -1.44 -3.53
CA THR A 91 8.48 -2.78 -2.94
C THR A 91 9.27 -3.81 -3.75
N GLY A 92 9.49 -3.53 -5.05
CA GLY A 92 10.17 -4.42 -5.99
C GLY A 92 9.26 -5.47 -6.62
N ALA A 93 7.95 -5.43 -6.37
CA ALA A 93 6.99 -6.24 -7.12
C ALA A 93 6.91 -5.76 -8.58
N THR A 94 6.88 -6.70 -9.52
CA THR A 94 6.86 -6.38 -10.96
C THR A 94 5.44 -6.38 -11.52
N ARG A 95 5.27 -5.92 -12.77
CA ARG A 95 3.98 -5.99 -13.46
C ARG A 95 3.50 -7.42 -13.65
N GLU A 96 4.44 -8.33 -13.89
CA GLU A 96 4.19 -9.77 -14.01
C GLU A 96 3.69 -10.33 -12.68
N ASP A 97 4.28 -9.94 -11.54
CA ASP A 97 3.80 -10.36 -10.22
C ASP A 97 2.34 -9.94 -9.99
N ILE A 98 1.99 -8.71 -10.36
CA ILE A 98 0.62 -8.21 -10.21
C ILE A 98 -0.33 -8.95 -11.16
N CYS A 99 0.11 -9.23 -12.39
CA CYS A 99 -0.67 -10.03 -13.33
C CYS A 99 -1.01 -11.41 -12.75
N GLU A 100 0.00 -12.16 -12.30
CA GLU A 100 -0.18 -13.49 -11.71
C GLU A 100 -1.08 -13.47 -10.46
N ALA A 101 -0.94 -12.46 -9.61
CA ALA A 101 -1.80 -12.29 -8.44
C ALA A 101 -3.27 -12.09 -8.85
N LEU A 102 -3.53 -11.26 -9.86
CA LEU A 102 -4.89 -10.96 -10.33
C LEU A 102 -5.51 -12.14 -11.11
N LEU A 103 -4.70 -12.99 -11.76
CA LEU A 103 -5.15 -14.27 -12.27
C LEU A 103 -5.64 -15.18 -11.14
N HIS A 104 -4.93 -15.20 -10.00
CA HIS A 104 -5.37 -15.94 -8.81
C HIS A 104 -6.68 -15.39 -8.25
N VAL A 105 -6.83 -14.06 -8.20
CA VAL A 105 -8.09 -13.39 -7.81
C VAL A 105 -9.23 -13.81 -8.73
N ALA A 106 -9.01 -13.94 -10.05
CA ALA A 106 -10.06 -14.37 -10.98
C ALA A 106 -10.63 -15.75 -10.63
N ILE A 107 -9.76 -16.66 -10.17
CA ILE A 107 -10.15 -18.04 -9.84
C ILE A 107 -10.79 -18.14 -8.46
N TYR A 108 -10.26 -17.44 -7.46
CA TYR A 108 -10.69 -17.63 -6.06
C TYR A 108 -11.64 -16.56 -5.52
N ALA A 109 -11.69 -15.38 -6.14
CA ALA A 109 -12.60 -14.29 -5.81
C ALA A 109 -13.53 -13.91 -6.98
N GLY A 110 -13.35 -14.52 -8.15
CA GLY A 110 -14.21 -14.38 -9.31
C GLY A 110 -13.68 -13.42 -10.37
N VAL A 111 -13.96 -13.76 -11.62
CA VAL A 111 -13.57 -12.98 -12.81
C VAL A 111 -14.01 -11.51 -12.75
N PRO A 112 -15.20 -11.12 -12.24
CA PRO A 112 -15.58 -9.71 -12.14
C PRO A 112 -14.64 -8.87 -11.25
N ALA A 113 -14.20 -9.40 -10.11
CA ALA A 113 -13.28 -8.69 -9.21
C ALA A 113 -11.91 -8.50 -9.89
N ALA A 114 -11.40 -9.56 -10.53
CA ALA A 114 -10.15 -9.49 -11.28
C ALA A 114 -10.23 -8.52 -12.47
N ASN A 115 -11.32 -8.52 -13.24
CA ASN A 115 -11.51 -7.57 -14.34
C ASN A 115 -11.42 -6.11 -13.87
N HIS A 116 -12.04 -5.81 -12.73
CA HIS A 116 -11.98 -4.46 -12.18
C HIS A 116 -10.57 -4.09 -11.73
N ALA A 117 -9.92 -4.98 -10.98
CA ALA A 117 -8.55 -4.78 -10.50
C ALA A 117 -7.54 -4.66 -11.64
N ILE A 118 -7.67 -5.44 -12.73
CA ILE A 118 -6.81 -5.34 -13.92
C ILE A 118 -6.96 -3.98 -14.59
N LYS A 119 -8.19 -3.48 -14.73
CA LYS A 119 -8.42 -2.14 -15.29
C LYS A 119 -7.70 -1.07 -14.46
N ILE A 120 -7.82 -1.13 -13.13
CA ILE A 120 -7.17 -0.19 -12.20
C ILE A 120 -5.65 -0.30 -12.29
N ALA A 121 -5.11 -1.52 -12.29
CA ALA A 121 -3.68 -1.75 -12.39
C ALA A 121 -3.10 -1.17 -13.68
N LYS A 122 -3.77 -1.37 -14.83
CA LYS A 122 -3.37 -0.77 -16.11
C LYS A 122 -3.32 0.75 -16.04
N GLN A 123 -4.36 1.38 -15.50
CA GLN A 123 -4.42 2.84 -15.38
C GLN A 123 -3.32 3.39 -14.47
N ALA A 124 -3.07 2.73 -13.34
CA ALA A 124 -1.98 3.12 -12.43
C ALA A 124 -0.60 2.99 -13.11
N PHE A 125 -0.39 1.91 -13.86
CA PHE A 125 0.83 1.68 -14.62
C PHE A 125 1.05 2.70 -15.74
N GLU A 126 0.01 3.04 -16.50
CA GLU A 126 0.07 4.09 -17.53
C GLU A 126 0.46 5.44 -16.92
N GLN A 127 -0.11 5.80 -15.77
CA GLN A 127 0.26 7.03 -15.05
C GLN A 127 1.72 7.01 -14.60
N MET A 128 2.18 5.90 -14.01
CA MET A 128 3.57 5.74 -13.57
C MET A 128 4.58 5.83 -14.73
N ASP A 129 4.22 5.29 -15.90
CA ASP A 129 5.09 5.35 -17.08
C ASP A 129 5.16 6.77 -17.64
N ALA A 130 4.04 7.50 -17.64
CA ALA A 130 4.00 8.91 -18.04
C ALA A 130 4.82 9.80 -17.11
N GLU A 131 4.72 9.60 -15.79
CA GLU A 131 5.51 10.34 -14.78
C GLU A 131 7.02 10.10 -14.92
N LYS A 132 7.45 8.91 -15.34
CA LYS A 132 8.87 8.60 -15.57
C LYS A 132 9.42 9.17 -16.88
N ALA A 133 8.55 9.44 -17.85
CA ALA A 133 8.93 9.99 -19.15
C ALA A 133 8.99 11.52 -19.16
N ALA A 134 8.44 12.18 -18.14
CA ALA A 134 8.45 13.62 -17.92
C ALA A 134 9.70 14.08 -17.16
#